data_AF-A0A7S3S6G5-F1
#
_entry.id   AF-A0A7S3S6G5-F1
#
_cell.length_a   1.000
_cell.length_b   1.000
_cell.length_c   1.000
_cell.angle_alpha   90.00
_cell.angle_beta   90.00
_cell.angle_gamma   90.00
#
_symmetry.space_group_name_H-M   'P 1'
#
loop_
_entity.id
_entity.type
_entity.pdbx_description
1 polymer ?
#
loop_
_entity_poly.entity_id
_entity_poly.type
_entity_poly.pdbx_seq_one_letter_code
_entity_poly.pdbx_strand_id
1 'polypeptide(L)'
;RTACGTPGYLAPEVMSGTYGSKADLWSVGIIAHGILTGRLAKCKNNGKIQLDSSEMSDEAEDFVRALLTNPNARMSASEALEHPWILRHTLFKLGTSFKA
;
A
#
# COMPACT_ATOMS: atom_id res chain seq x y z
N ARG A 1 -23.05 -13.91 -2.03
CA ARG A 1 -21.69 -13.36 -2.22
C ARG A 1 -21.13 -13.09 -0.83
N THR A 2 -20.18 -13.89 -0.37
CA THR A 2 -19.51 -13.69 0.91
C THR A 2 -18.34 -12.73 0.68
N ALA A 3 -18.29 -11.63 1.42
CA ALA A 3 -17.09 -10.81 1.49
C ALA A 3 -16.04 -11.61 2.26
N CYS A 4 -15.01 -12.09 1.56
CA CYS A 4 -13.89 -12.82 2.17
C CYS A 4 -12.73 -11.85 2.38
N GLY A 5 -12.24 -11.76 3.63
CA GLY A 5 -11.04 -11.02 3.99
C GLY A 5 -11.09 -10.47 5.42
N THR A 6 -9.95 -10.07 5.96
CA THR A 6 -9.86 -9.46 7.29
C THR A 6 -10.24 -7.97 7.16
N PRO A 7 -11.29 -7.47 7.86
CA PRO A 7 -11.83 -6.12 7.66
C PRO A 7 -10.82 -4.96 7.68
N GLY A 8 -9.68 -5.13 8.36
CA GLY A 8 -8.62 -4.11 8.43
C GLY A 8 -7.76 -3.97 7.18
N TYR A 9 -7.76 -4.95 6.26
CA TYR A 9 -6.90 -4.96 5.06
C TYR A 9 -7.66 -4.77 3.76
N LEU A 10 -9.00 -4.82 3.81
CA LEU A 10 -9.82 -4.80 2.61
C LEU A 10 -9.89 -3.40 2.00
N ALA A 11 -9.75 -3.35 0.68
CA ALA A 11 -9.96 -2.13 -0.08
C ALA A 11 -11.46 -1.73 -0.07
N PRO A 12 -11.80 -0.43 -0.04
CA PRO A 12 -13.18 0.03 0.02
C PRO A 12 -14.04 -0.52 -1.14
N GLU A 13 -13.46 -0.64 -2.33
CA GLU A 13 -14.15 -1.18 -3.50
C GLU A 13 -14.49 -2.67 -3.37
N VAL A 14 -13.68 -3.45 -2.64
CA VAL A 14 -13.94 -4.86 -2.38
C VAL A 14 -15.15 -5.01 -1.45
N MET A 15 -15.33 -4.08 -0.52
CA MET A 15 -16.53 -4.03 0.32
C MET A 15 -17.80 -3.74 -0.50
N SER A 16 -17.68 -3.00 -1.61
CA SER A 16 -18.77 -2.80 -2.58
C SER A 16 -18.96 -3.95 -3.59
N GLY A 17 -18.14 -5.00 -3.51
CA GLY A 17 -18.24 -6.19 -4.35
C GLY A 17 -17.51 -6.08 -5.70
N THR A 18 -16.65 -5.08 -5.88
CA THR A 18 -15.79 -4.95 -7.06
C THR A 18 -14.36 -5.33 -6.68
N TYR A 19 -13.83 -6.38 -7.32
CA TYR A 19 -12.45 -6.83 -7.11
C TYR A 19 -11.62 -6.56 -8.36
N GLY A 20 -10.36 -6.18 -8.16
CA GLY A 20 -9.37 -6.03 -9.22
C GLY A 20 -7.96 -6.17 -8.65
N SER A 21 -6.95 -6.32 -9.51
CA SER A 21 -5.54 -6.48 -9.10
C SER A 21 -5.01 -5.33 -8.23
N LYS A 22 -5.57 -4.13 -8.38
CA LYS A 22 -5.21 -2.99 -7.52
C LYS A 22 -5.71 -3.13 -6.09
N ALA A 23 -6.71 -3.98 -5.81
CA ALA A 23 -7.19 -4.22 -4.44
C ALA A 23 -6.13 -4.90 -3.56
N ASP A 24 -5.31 -5.76 -4.16
CA ASP A 24 -4.16 -6.36 -3.47
C ASP A 24 -3.16 -5.29 -3.05
N LEU A 25 -2.95 -4.27 -3.88
CA LEU A 25 -2.03 -3.18 -3.56
C LEU A 25 -2.52 -2.25 -2.45
N TRP A 26 -3.84 -2.15 -2.25
CA TRP A 26 -4.36 -1.52 -1.03
C TRP A 26 -3.91 -2.30 0.21
N SER A 27 -4.08 -3.62 0.18
CA SER A 27 -3.65 -4.49 1.29
C SER A 27 -2.16 -4.36 1.57
N VAL A 28 -1.34 -4.25 0.50
CA VAL A 28 0.10 -3.96 0.62
C VAL A 28 0.35 -2.62 1.32
N GLY A 29 -0.40 -1.57 0.99
CA GLY A 29 -0.30 -0.27 1.66
C GLY A 29 -0.60 -0.34 3.16
N ILE A 30 -1.63 -1.10 3.56
CA ILE A 30 -1.98 -1.32 4.98
C ILE A 30 -0.85 -2.08 5.70
N ILE A 31 -0.30 -3.12 5.07
CA ILE A 31 0.81 -3.92 5.63
C ILE A 31 2.07 -3.07 5.75
N ALA A 32 2.42 -2.29 4.73
CA ALA A 32 3.58 -1.41 4.73
C ALA A 32 3.51 -0.38 5.86
N HIS A 33 2.35 0.28 6.03
CA HIS A 33 2.11 1.17 7.17
C HIS A 33 2.25 0.45 8.52
N GLY A 34 1.71 -0.76 8.63
CA GLY A 34 1.81 -1.60 9.82
C GLY A 34 3.24 -1.98 10.18
N ILE A 35 4.07 -2.30 9.18
CA ILE A 35 5.50 -2.63 9.38
C ILE A 35 6.28 -1.38 9.81
N LEU A 36 6.01 -0.23 9.21
CA LEU A 36 6.77 1.00 9.46
C LEU A 36 6.45 1.62 10.82
N THR A 37 5.19 1.56 11.25
CA THR A 37 4.73 2.25 12.47
C THR A 37 4.44 1.33 13.64
N GLY A 38 4.42 0.01 13.39
CA GLY A 38 3.96 -0.99 14.36
C GLY A 38 2.45 -0.91 14.65
N ARG A 39 1.68 -0.13 13.88
CA ARG A 39 0.25 0.11 14.10
C ARG A 39 -0.52 -0.09 12.80
N LEU A 40 -1.68 -0.72 12.84
CA LEU A 40 -2.54 -0.82 11.66
C LEU A 40 -3.18 0.53 11.32
N ALA A 41 -3.11 0.87 10.03
CA ALA A 41 -3.83 1.99 9.44
C ALA A 41 -5.34 1.87 9.73
N LYS A 42 -5.94 2.94 10.26
CA LYS A 42 -7.36 2.93 10.65
C LYS A 42 -8.22 3.45 9.51
N CYS A 43 -9.22 2.68 9.11
CA CYS A 43 -10.28 3.18 8.23
C CYS A 43 -11.22 4.08 9.04
N LYS A 44 -11.37 5.34 8.64
CA LYS A 44 -12.36 6.24 9.21
C LYS A 44 -13.75 5.90 8.67
N ASN A 45 -14.79 6.31 9.39
CA ASN A 45 -16.20 6.09 9.02
C ASN A 45 -16.59 6.68 7.65
N ASN A 46 -15.74 7.52 7.04
CA ASN A 46 -15.93 8.09 5.70
C ASN A 46 -15.19 7.33 4.59
N GLY A 47 -14.67 6.13 4.88
CA GLY A 47 -13.91 5.31 3.92
C GLY A 47 -12.50 5.82 3.61
N LYS A 48 -12.03 6.87 4.29
CA LYS A 48 -10.65 7.36 4.18
C LYS A 48 -9.77 6.67 5.21
N ILE A 49 -8.55 6.31 4.82
CA ILE A 49 -7.54 5.82 5.75
C ILE A 49 -6.93 6.97 6.53
N GLN A 50 -6.80 6.80 7.84
CA GLN A 50 -5.92 7.61 8.67
C GLN A 50 -4.57 6.94 8.78
N LEU A 51 -3.57 7.59 8.20
CA LEU A 51 -2.17 7.24 8.38
C LEU A 51 -1.62 7.93 9.61
N ASP A 52 -0.87 7.17 10.39
CA ASP A 52 0.02 7.69 11.42
C ASP A 52 1.40 7.87 10.77
N SER A 53 1.83 9.12 10.58
CA SER A 53 3.08 9.45 9.89
C SER A 53 4.24 9.77 10.85
N SER A 54 4.06 9.66 12.17
CA SER A 54 5.08 10.11 13.12
C SER A 54 6.42 9.38 13.00
N GLU A 55 6.40 8.12 12.57
CA GLU A 55 7.58 7.24 12.48
C GLU A 55 8.03 6.95 11.03
N MET A 56 7.43 7.59 10.03
CA MET A 56 7.73 7.34 8.61
C MET A 56 8.61 8.43 8.01
N SER A 57 9.51 8.06 7.07
CA SER A 57 10.16 9.07 6.23
C SER A 57 9.17 9.63 5.21
N ASP A 58 9.42 10.82 4.69
CA ASP A 58 8.57 11.45 3.68
C ASP A 58 8.36 10.53 2.46
N GLU A 59 9.42 9.85 1.98
CA GLU A 59 9.29 8.94 0.83
C GLU A 59 8.51 7.66 1.17
N ALA A 60 8.59 7.19 2.43
CA ALA A 60 7.83 6.03 2.88
C ALA A 60 6.34 6.36 3.01
N GLU A 61 6.03 7.54 3.56
CA GLU A 61 4.66 8.05 3.65
C GLU A 61 4.06 8.24 2.25
N ASP A 62 4.82 8.83 1.32
CA ASP A 62 4.39 9.02 -0.07
C ASP A 62 4.04 7.69 -0.75
N PHE A 63 4.91 6.69 -0.61
CA PHE A 63 4.65 5.34 -1.11
C PHE A 63 3.34 4.75 -0.56
N VAL A 64 3.15 4.82 0.76
CA VAL A 64 1.95 4.30 1.42
C VAL A 64 0.70 5.04 0.97
N ARG A 65 0.75 6.38 0.84
CA ARG A 65 -0.38 7.20 0.36
C ARG A 65 -0.75 6.87 -1.08
N ALA A 66 0.24 6.63 -1.94
CA ALA A 66 0.03 6.27 -3.34
C ALA A 66 -0.61 4.86 -3.51
N LEU A 67 -0.47 3.98 -2.51
CA LEU A 67 -1.18 2.70 -2.44
C LEU A 67 -2.56 2.80 -1.80
N LEU A 68 -2.73 3.68 -0.81
CA LEU A 68 -3.98 3.85 -0.05
C LEU A 68 -4.86 4.99 -0.57
N THR A 69 -5.01 5.03 -1.88
CA THR A 69 -5.85 5.99 -2.60
C THR A 69 -6.96 5.30 -3.41
N ASN A 70 -7.75 6.11 -4.12
CA ASN A 70 -8.80 5.64 -5.03
C ASN A 70 -8.22 4.67 -6.08
N PRO A 71 -8.94 3.60 -6.46
CA PRO A 71 -8.41 2.55 -7.36
C PRO A 71 -7.82 3.09 -8.67
N ASN A 72 -8.40 4.15 -9.24
CA ASN A 72 -7.93 4.74 -10.49
C ASN A 72 -6.58 5.44 -10.34
N ALA A 73 -6.34 6.11 -9.21
CA ALA A 73 -5.09 6.82 -8.92
C ALA A 73 -4.07 5.92 -8.19
N ARG A 74 -4.48 4.74 -7.73
CA ARG A 74 -3.63 3.80 -7.03
C ARG A 74 -2.58 3.24 -7.97
N MET A 75 -1.32 3.24 -7.53
CA MET A 75 -0.23 2.60 -8.27
C MET A 75 -0.57 1.14 -8.56
N SER A 76 -0.11 0.66 -9.70
CA SER A 76 0.03 -0.74 -10.08
C SER A 76 1.28 -1.35 -9.43
N ALA A 77 1.41 -2.68 -9.52
CA ALA A 77 2.57 -3.38 -8.94
C ALA A 77 3.89 -2.97 -9.62
N SER A 78 3.87 -2.76 -10.93
CA SER A 78 5.02 -2.25 -11.68
C SER A 78 5.41 -0.84 -11.24
N GLU A 79 4.44 0.07 -11.11
CA GLU A 79 4.71 1.44 -10.65
C GLU A 79 5.23 1.46 -9.19
N ALA A 80 4.69 0.59 -8.34
CA ALA A 80 5.13 0.48 -6.95
C ALA A 80 6.59 -0.02 -6.84
N LEU A 81 7.02 -0.96 -7.70
CA LEU A 81 8.40 -1.45 -7.73
C LEU A 81 9.41 -0.37 -8.16
N GLU A 82 8.97 0.58 -8.99
CA GLU A 82 9.77 1.70 -9.46
C GLU A 82 9.76 2.91 -8.51
N HIS A 83 9.01 2.84 -7.41
CA HIS A 83 8.89 3.95 -6.48
C HIS A 83 10.24 4.26 -5.80
N PRO A 84 10.63 5.55 -5.64
CA PRO A 84 11.92 5.92 -5.05
C PRO A 84 12.21 5.28 -3.68
N TRP A 85 11.17 5.16 -2.84
CA TRP A 85 11.29 4.48 -1.54
C TRP A 85 11.70 3.01 -1.67
N ILE A 86 11.08 2.26 -2.59
CA ILE A 86 11.41 0.86 -2.84
C ILE A 86 12.80 0.75 -3.44
N LEU A 87 13.10 1.50 -4.51
CA LEU A 87 14.39 1.46 -5.20
C LEU A 87 15.55 1.75 -4.24
N ARG A 88 15.43 2.78 -3.40
CA ARG A 88 16.47 3.15 -2.42
C ARG A 88 16.78 2.03 -1.43
N HIS A 89 15.77 1.30 -0.96
CA HIS A 89 15.93 0.31 0.12
C HIS A 89 16.08 -1.14 -0.37
N THR A 90 15.77 -1.43 -1.64
CA THR A 90 15.91 -2.77 -2.24
C THR A 90 17.15 -2.88 -3.12
N LEU A 91 17.46 -1.88 -3.95
CA LEU A 91 18.58 -1.97 -4.89
C LEU A 91 19.95 -1.88 -4.21
N PHE A 92 20.06 -1.21 -3.07
CA PHE A 92 21.32 -1.18 -2.31
C PHE A 92 21.71 -2.54 -1.71
N LYS A 93 20.76 -3.49 -1.59
CA LYS A 93 21.05 -4.87 -1.15
C LYS A 93 21.16 -5.87 -2.30
N LEU A 94 20.66 -5.53 -3.49
CA LEU A 94 20.78 -6.35 -4.70
C LEU A 94 22.01 -5.98 -5.52
N GLY A 95 23.16 -5.90 -4.85
CA GLY A 95 24.46 -5.75 -5.51
C GLY A 95 24.87 -7.00 -6.30
N THR A 96 24.09 -7.43 -7.29
CA THR A 96 24.53 -8.31 -8.40
C THR A 96 23.53 -8.24 -9.56
N SER A 97 23.92 -7.50 -10.61
CA SER A 97 23.60 -7.69 -12.03
C SER A 97 22.25 -8.34 -12.39
N PHE A 98 21.22 -7.52 -12.63
CA PHE A 98 20.22 -7.86 -13.64
C PHE A 98 20.66 -7.20 -14.95
N LYS A 99 21.39 -7.95 -15.79
CA LYS A 99 21.54 -7.60 -17.20
C LYS A 99 20.38 -8.26 -17.94
N ALA A 100 19.57 -7.44 -18.61
CA ALA A 100 18.68 -7.88 -19.68
C ALA A 100 19.51 -8.38 -20.87
#